data_AF-A0A353PI22-F1
#
_entry.id   AF-A0A353PI22-F1
#
_cell.length_a   1.000
_cell.length_b   1.000
_cell.length_c   1.000
_cell.angle_alpha   90.00
_cell.angle_beta   90.00
_cell.angle_gamma   90.00
#
_symmetry.space_group_name_H-M   'P 1'
#
loop_
_entity.id
_entity.type
_entity.pdbx_description
1 polymer ?
#
loop_
_entity_poly.entity_id
_entity_poly.type
_entity_poly.pdbx_seq_one_letter_code
_entity_poly.pdbx_strand_id
1 'polypeptide(L)' 'MIQQTITSDYEIEKTTHIHLGGFEAFIVKDGVEIDETIDTKLKERKDWFFKNSKLFIRK' A
#
# COMPACT_ATOMS: atom_id res chain seq x y z
N MET A 1 6.62 -11.87 17.51
CA MET A 1 6.21 -11.58 16.12
C MET A 1 5.38 -12.75 15.64
N ILE A 2 4.12 -12.53 15.29
CA ILE A 2 3.27 -13.58 14.71
C ILE A 2 3.51 -13.51 13.20
N GLN A 3 4.20 -14.51 12.65
CA GLN A 3 4.35 -14.69 11.21
C GLN A 3 3.07 -15.37 10.71
N GLN A 4 2.20 -14.63 10.02
CA GLN A 4 1.06 -15.22 9.32
C GLN A 4 1.52 -15.54 7.90
N THR A 5 1.66 -16.83 7.60
CA THR A 5 2.04 -17.32 6.28
C THR A 5 0.80 -17.87 5.59
N ILE A 6 0.52 -17.39 4.39
CA ILE A 6 -0.53 -17.93 3.54
C ILE A 6 0.00 -19.24 2.90
N THR A 7 -0.75 -20.34 3.08
CA THR A 7 -0.40 -21.68 2.56
C THR A 7 -1.35 -22.17 1.47
N SER A 8 -2.39 -21.40 1.14
CA SER A 8 -3.31 -21.68 0.03
C SER A 8 -2.66 -21.44 -1.33
N ASP A 9 -3.26 -21.96 -2.40
CA ASP A 9 -2.84 -21.69 -3.77
C ASP A 9 -2.83 -20.17 -4.03
N TYR A 10 -1.74 -19.70 -4.61
CA TYR A 10 -1.54 -18.29 -4.94
C TYR A 10 -0.86 -18.17 -6.30
N GLU A 11 -1.13 -17.06 -6.98
CA GLU A 11 -0.47 -16.68 -8.21
C GLU A 11 0.33 -15.40 -7.95
N ILE A 12 1.60 -15.38 -8.37
CA ILE A 12 2.47 -14.22 -8.25
C ILE A 12 2.71 -13.67 -9.63
N GLU A 13 2.23 -12.45 -9.87
CA GLU A 13 2.48 -11.71 -11.08
C GLU A 13 3.41 -10.53 -10.83
N LYS A 14 4.22 -10.18 -11.82
CA LYS A 14 5.02 -8.95 -11.78
C LYS A 14 4.24 -7.85 -12.47
N THR A 15 4.20 -6.68 -11.83
CA THR A 15 3.54 -5.50 -12.36
C THR A 15 4.49 -4.32 -12.38
N THR A 16 4.27 -3.38 -13.31
CA THR A 16 5.15 -2.22 -13.52
C THR A 16 4.68 -0.96 -12.82
N HIS A 17 3.52 -0.98 -12.16
CA HIS A 17 2.96 0.21 -11.50
C HIS A 17 3.45 0.40 -10.06
N ILE A 18 4.04 -0.62 -9.44
CA ILE A 18 4.72 -0.53 -8.14
C ILE A 18 6.13 0.01 -8.39
N HIS A 19 6.44 1.21 -7.91
CA HIS A 19 7.69 1.90 -8.24
C HIS A 19 8.70 1.84 -7.10
N LEU A 20 8.24 2.04 -5.87
CA LEU A 20 9.10 2.08 -4.69
C LEU A 20 9.22 0.71 -4.01
N GLY A 21 8.26 -0.19 -4.28
CA GLY A 21 8.24 -1.56 -3.78
C GLY A 21 7.01 -1.84 -2.90
N GLY A 22 7.00 -3.04 -2.32
CA GLY A 22 5.85 -3.62 -1.63
C GLY A 22 5.15 -4.67 -2.51
N PHE A 23 3.90 -4.96 -2.19
CA PHE A 23 3.08 -5.89 -2.96
C PHE A 23 1.62 -5.48 -2.85
N GLU A 24 0.85 -5.91 -3.85
CA GLU A 24 -0.60 -5.90 -3.80
C GLU A 24 -1.07 -7.36 -3.77
N ALA A 25 -2.09 -7.64 -2.97
CA ALA A 25 -2.69 -8.96 -2.90
C ALA A 25 -4.19 -8.84 -3.11
N PHE A 26 -4.73 -9.66 -4.00
CA PHE A 26 -6.15 -9.70 -4.28
C PHE A 26 -6.74 -11.05 -3.89
N ILE A 27 -7.74 -11.02 -2.99
CA ILE A 27 -8.48 -12.21 -2.58
C ILE A 27 -9.78 -12.24 -3.38
N VAL A 28 -9.77 -12.96 -4.50
CA VAL A 28 -10.90 -13.06 -5.45
C VAL A 28 -12.20 -13.48 -4.77
N LYS A 29 -12.12 -14.40 -3.80
CA LYS A 29 -13.28 -14.96 -3.11
C LYS A 29 -14.06 -13.93 -2.30
N ASP A 30 -13.33 -13.03 -1.64
CA ASP A 30 -13.90 -12.06 -0.70
C ASP A 30 -13.98 -10.66 -1.32
N GLY A 31 -13.45 -10.47 -2.55
CA GLY A 31 -13.36 -9.17 -3.21
C GLY A 31 -12.46 -8.19 -2.47
N VAL A 32 -11.52 -8.70 -1.68
CA VAL A 32 -10.63 -7.91 -0.82
C VAL A 32 -9.33 -7.63 -1.56
N GLU A 33 -8.97 -6.36 -1.61
CA GLU A 33 -7.69 -5.90 -2.13
C GLU A 33 -6.85 -5.37 -0.97
N ILE A 34 -5.61 -5.84 -0.87
CA ILE A 34 -4.64 -5.43 0.13
C ILE A 34 -3.51 -4.75 -0.61
N ASP A 35 -3.40 -3.44 -0.44
CA ASP A 35 -2.30 -2.64 -0.96
C ASP A 35 -1.27 -2.38 0.16
N GLU A 36 -0.13 -3.06 0.07
CA GLU A 36 1.01 -2.88 0.95
C GLU A 36 2.18 -2.20 0.22
N THR A 37 1.89 -1.46 -0.86
CA THR A 37 2.88 -0.70 -1.61
C THR A 37 3.38 0.51 -0.80
N ILE A 38 4.67 0.79 -0.96
CA ILE A 38 5.32 1.93 -0.31
C ILE A 38 4.82 3.25 -0.95
N ASP A 39 4.49 3.20 -2.24
CA ASP A 39 3.95 4.31 -3.02
C ASP A 39 2.69 4.90 -2.36
N THR A 40 1.69 4.06 -2.07
CA THR A 40 0.44 4.47 -1.42
C THR A 40 0.69 5.00 -0.02
N LYS A 41 1.47 4.29 0.81
CA LYS A 41 1.77 4.72 2.19
C LYS A 41 2.48 6.07 2.24
N LEU A 42 3.39 6.34 1.30
CA LEU A 42 4.11 7.61 1.23
C LEU A 42 3.17 8.75 0.84
N LYS A 43 2.30 8.51 -0.15
CA LYS A 43 1.28 9.47 -0.59
C LYS A 43 0.32 9.81 0.54
N GLU A 44 -0.21 8.81 1.25
CA GLU A 44 -1.10 9.02 2.39
C GLU A 44 -0.44 9.80 3.52
N ARG A 45 0.81 9.47 3.87
CA ARG A 45 1.57 10.23 4.88
C ARG A 45 1.81 11.66 4.46
N LYS A 46 2.11 11.89 3.18
CA LYS A 46 2.29 13.23 2.62
C LYS A 46 0.98 14.02 2.70
N ASP A 47 -0.13 13.43 2.27
CA ASP A 47 -1.45 14.07 2.31
C ASP A 47 -1.91 14.35 3.74
N TRP A 48 -1.70 13.39 4.65
CA TRP A 48 -1.96 13.57 6.07
C TRP A 48 -1.09 14.69 6.65
N PHE A 49 0.19 14.74 6.29
CA PHE A 49 1.11 15.80 6.73
C PHE A 49 0.65 17.17 6.25
N PHE A 50 0.24 17.33 4.98
CA PHE A 50 -0.28 18.61 4.49
C PHE A 50 -1.59 19.02 5.16
N LYS A 51 -2.49 18.07 5.42
CA LYS A 51 -3.76 18.35 6.11
C LYS A 51 -3.58 18.71 7.58
N ASN A 52 -2.64 18.08 8.29
CA ASN A 52 -2.54 18.18 9.76
C ASN A 52 -1.40 19.09 10.24
N SER A 53 -0.36 19.33 9.43
CA SER A 53 0.82 20.07 9.89
C SER A 53 0.59 21.57 10.07
N LYS A 54 -0.55 22.13 9.62
CA LYS A 54 -0.87 23.58 9.62
C LYS A 54 0.26 24.45 9.03
N LEU A 55 1.18 23.86 8.27
CA LEU A 55 2.24 24.54 7.54
C LEU A 55 1.62 25.16 6.29
N PHE A 56 0.86 26.22 6.48
CA PHE A 56 0.53 27.15 5.40
C PHE A 56 1.84 27.80 4.98
N ILE A 57 2.40 27.34 3.86
CA ILE A 57 3.44 28.09 3.15
C ILE A 57 2.78 29.41 2.74
N ARG A 58 3.09 30.48 3.47
CA ARG A 58 2.72 31.84 3.06
C ARG A 58 3.41 32.12 1.73
N LYS A 59 2.60 32.57 0.77
CA LYS A 59 2.99 32.96 -0.58
C LYS A 59 3.95 34.15 -0.55
#